data_AF-A0A0G4F9I0-F1
#
_entry.id   AF-A0A0G4F9I0-F1
#
_cell.length_a   1.000
_cell.length_b   1.000
_cell.length_c   1.000
_cell.angle_alpha   90.00
_cell.angle_beta   90.00
_cell.angle_gamma   90.00
#
_symmetry.space_group_name_H-M   'P 1'
#
loop_
_entity.id
_entity.type
_entity.pdbx_description
1 polymer ?
#
loop_
_entity_poly.entity_id
_entity_poly.type
_entity_poly.pdbx_seq_one_letter_code
_entity_poly.pdbx_strand_id
1 'polypeptide(L)'
;MSQPDRARAPQVPRADILVIRNFINLIAPGVAEEQFGLDPDKQFFDRRRGKVLNKHARYNLCFEPGDGRPASLEVGQGTVVGFNGVPHTHAVQKYIARLLAAAGVPAHVVSESTLRVETNVYMDPQKNGIGFHGDTERRVVVGVRLGLSREARMPIVFRWYNGGRVMEEFEDRVINLGPGDVYFMSEKAAGSDWRRTKIPTLRHAAGASKYTQAGR
;
A
#
# COMPACT_ATOMS: atom_id res chain seq x y z
N MET A 1 -27.35 21.69 38.88
CA MET A 1 -26.35 20.68 38.46
C MET A 1 -26.31 20.68 36.94
N SER A 2 -25.38 21.40 36.33
CA SER A 2 -25.14 21.36 34.90
C SER A 2 -24.50 20.02 34.55
N GLN A 3 -25.07 19.31 33.57
CA GLN A 3 -24.36 18.17 32.98
C GLN A 3 -23.05 18.68 32.38
N PRO A 4 -21.91 17.98 32.58
CA PRO A 4 -20.68 18.39 31.92
C PRO A 4 -20.89 18.34 30.41
N ASP A 5 -20.53 19.44 29.73
CA ASP A 5 -20.47 19.53 28.28
C ASP A 5 -19.68 18.32 27.77
N ARG A 6 -20.38 17.35 27.17
CA ARG A 6 -19.71 16.29 26.41
C ARG A 6 -19.06 17.00 25.23
N ALA A 7 -17.75 17.24 25.34
CA ALA A 7 -16.95 17.76 24.25
C ALA A 7 -17.31 16.99 22.97
N ARG A 8 -17.83 17.71 21.97
CA ARG A 8 -18.27 17.11 20.71
C ARG A 8 -17.07 16.37 20.12
N ALA A 9 -17.22 15.07 19.87
CA ALA A 9 -16.16 14.26 19.28
C ALA A 9 -15.62 14.96 18.02
N PRO A 10 -14.30 15.05 17.83
CA PRO A 10 -13.71 15.75 16.71
C PRO A 10 -14.22 15.16 15.40
N GLN A 11 -14.66 16.03 14.49
CA GLN A 11 -15.19 15.59 13.22
C GLN A 11 -14.05 15.21 12.28
N VAL A 12 -14.03 13.97 11.81
CA VAL A 12 -13.07 13.48 10.81
C VAL A 12 -13.74 13.36 9.44
N PRO A 13 -13.00 13.58 8.33
CA PRO A 13 -13.54 13.33 7.00
C PRO A 13 -13.89 11.84 6.79
N ARG A 14 -14.89 11.58 5.94
CA ARG A 14 -15.24 10.22 5.52
C ARG A 14 -14.04 9.57 4.82
N ALA A 15 -13.79 8.30 5.14
CA ALA A 15 -12.80 7.47 4.49
C ALA A 15 -13.39 6.08 4.24
N ASP A 16 -13.37 5.65 2.98
CA ASP A 16 -13.93 4.36 2.55
C ASP A 16 -12.82 3.42 2.05
N ILE A 17 -12.99 2.14 2.36
CA ILE A 17 -12.16 1.03 1.86
C ILE A 17 -13.11 -0.06 1.36
N LEU A 18 -12.97 -0.44 0.09
CA LEU A 18 -13.68 -1.58 -0.48
C LEU A 18 -12.71 -2.76 -0.58
N VAL A 19 -13.10 -3.94 -0.09
CA VAL A 19 -12.32 -5.17 -0.22
C VAL A 19 -13.13 -6.20 -1.00
N ILE A 20 -12.55 -6.74 -2.07
CA ILE A 20 -13.11 -7.86 -2.83
C ILE A 20 -12.23 -9.08 -2.56
N ARG A 21 -12.83 -10.12 -1.98
CA ARG A 21 -12.11 -11.29 -1.49
C ARG A 21 -11.74 -12.23 -2.63
N ASN A 22 -10.52 -12.77 -2.59
CA ASN A 22 -10.01 -13.79 -3.52
C ASN A 22 -10.14 -13.43 -5.03
N PHE A 23 -10.34 -12.16 -5.36
CA PHE A 23 -10.62 -11.71 -6.72
C PHE A 23 -9.46 -12.00 -7.69
N ILE A 24 -8.23 -11.73 -7.26
CA ILE A 24 -7.06 -11.81 -8.13
C ILE A 24 -6.75 -13.25 -8.54
N ASN A 25 -6.99 -14.22 -7.64
CA ASN A 25 -6.82 -15.63 -7.95
C ASN A 25 -7.81 -16.12 -9.03
N LEU A 26 -8.95 -15.42 -9.21
CA LEU A 26 -9.93 -15.74 -10.25
C LEU A 26 -9.53 -15.16 -11.62
N ILE A 27 -8.93 -13.96 -11.65
CA ILE A 27 -8.64 -13.25 -12.90
C ILE A 27 -7.19 -13.42 -13.39
N ALA A 28 -6.26 -13.76 -12.50
CA ALA A 28 -4.84 -13.88 -12.77
C ALA A 28 -4.17 -14.89 -11.82
N PRO A 29 -4.54 -16.18 -11.89
CA PRO A 29 -4.08 -17.20 -10.93
C PRO A 29 -2.57 -17.37 -10.84
N GLY A 30 -1.80 -17.07 -11.90
CA GLY A 30 -0.34 -17.21 -11.93
C GLY A 30 0.45 -15.98 -11.43
N VAL A 31 -0.23 -14.91 -11.00
CA VAL A 31 0.47 -13.67 -10.62
C VAL A 31 1.27 -13.82 -9.32
N ALA A 32 0.84 -14.70 -8.42
CA ALA A 32 1.57 -14.96 -7.19
C ALA A 32 2.91 -15.64 -7.51
N GLU A 33 2.88 -16.75 -8.26
CA GLU A 33 4.08 -17.48 -8.69
C GLU A 33 5.03 -16.57 -9.48
N GLU A 34 4.49 -15.76 -10.40
CA GLU A 34 5.29 -14.78 -11.15
C GLU A 34 6.00 -13.79 -10.21
N GLN A 35 5.28 -13.16 -9.28
CA GLN A 35 5.84 -12.15 -8.37
C GLN A 35 6.86 -12.75 -7.39
N PHE A 36 6.64 -13.96 -6.89
CA PHE A 36 7.59 -14.65 -6.01
C PHE A 36 8.79 -15.23 -6.75
N GLY A 37 8.73 -15.36 -8.08
CA GLY A 37 9.85 -15.75 -8.94
C GLY A 37 10.81 -14.60 -9.30
N LEU A 38 10.44 -13.35 -9.02
CA LEU A 38 11.29 -12.18 -9.26
C LEU A 38 12.34 -12.00 -8.16
N ASP A 39 13.47 -11.34 -8.48
CA ASP A 39 14.46 -10.94 -7.48
C ASP A 39 14.24 -9.48 -7.05
N PRO A 40 13.69 -9.22 -5.85
CA PRO A 40 13.40 -7.87 -5.42
C PRO A 40 14.64 -7.17 -4.88
N ASP A 41 14.64 -5.83 -4.94
CA ASP A 41 15.74 -5.04 -4.41
C ASP A 41 15.86 -5.22 -2.89
N LYS A 42 16.99 -5.79 -2.44
CA LYS A 42 17.30 -6.01 -1.00
C LYS A 42 18.05 -4.85 -0.37
N GLN A 43 18.44 -3.86 -1.15
CA GLN A 43 19.20 -2.68 -0.73
C GLN A 43 18.54 -1.39 -1.22
N PHE A 44 18.88 -0.27 -0.59
CA PHE A 44 18.43 1.07 -0.97
C PHE A 44 19.50 2.12 -0.64
N PHE A 45 19.46 3.26 -1.33
CA PHE A 45 20.27 4.41 -0.97
C PHE A 45 19.61 5.20 0.16
N ASP A 46 20.29 5.28 1.30
CA ASP A 46 19.88 6.16 2.39
C ASP A 46 20.40 7.58 2.13
N ARG A 47 19.52 8.46 1.64
CA ARG A 47 19.86 9.87 1.36
C ARG A 47 20.32 10.64 2.61
N ARG A 48 19.87 10.26 3.80
CA ARG A 48 20.27 10.91 5.06
C ARG A 48 21.69 10.52 5.45
N ARG A 49 22.07 9.27 5.20
CA ARG A 49 23.40 8.72 5.54
C ARG A 49 24.39 8.74 4.37
N GLY A 50 23.94 9.06 3.16
CA GLY A 50 24.75 9.15 1.95
C GLY A 50 25.36 7.81 1.52
N LYS A 51 24.70 6.67 1.79
CA LYS A 51 25.23 5.34 1.47
C LYS A 51 24.15 4.30 1.21
N VAL A 52 24.53 3.23 0.51
CA VAL A 52 23.68 2.06 0.28
C VAL A 52 23.56 1.23 1.57
N LEU A 53 22.34 0.80 1.91
CA LEU A 53 22.02 0.00 3.09
C LEU A 53 21.11 -1.18 2.73
N ASN A 54 21.11 -2.19 3.58
CA ASN A 54 20.21 -3.33 3.49
C ASN A 54 18.79 -2.97 3.94
N LYS A 55 17.79 -3.49 3.24
CA LYS A 55 16.39 -3.43 3.65
C LYS A 55 16.10 -4.56 4.62
N HIS A 56 15.64 -4.21 5.82
CA HIS A 56 15.25 -5.20 6.84
C HIS A 56 13.73 -5.29 7.02
N ALA A 57 12.98 -4.25 6.63
CA ALA A 57 11.55 -4.17 6.86
C ALA A 57 10.72 -4.90 5.80
N ARG A 58 11.15 -4.82 4.53
CA ARG A 58 10.52 -5.39 3.34
C ARG A 58 11.44 -5.17 2.13
N TYR A 59 11.30 -5.98 1.09
CA TYR A 59 11.89 -5.70 -0.22
C TYR A 59 10.86 -5.06 -1.14
N ASN A 60 11.30 -4.50 -2.27
CA ASN A 60 10.36 -3.93 -3.23
C ASN A 60 10.87 -4.02 -4.67
N LEU A 61 9.92 -3.92 -5.60
CA LEU A 61 10.14 -3.73 -7.03
C LEU A 61 9.14 -2.70 -7.55
N CYS A 62 9.56 -1.93 -8.54
CA CYS A 62 8.68 -1.05 -9.30
C CYS A 62 8.47 -1.62 -10.69
N PHE A 63 7.33 -1.33 -11.31
CA PHE A 63 7.01 -1.82 -12.65
C PHE A 63 6.55 -0.68 -13.56
N GLU A 64 7.03 -0.71 -14.80
CA GLU A 64 6.73 0.29 -15.82
C GLU A 64 6.53 -0.39 -17.20
N PRO A 65 5.90 0.30 -18.17
CA PRO A 65 5.83 -0.18 -19.55
C PRO A 65 7.21 -0.45 -20.17
N GLY A 66 7.28 -1.44 -21.07
CA GLY A 66 8.51 -1.81 -21.78
C GLY A 66 9.32 -2.91 -21.09
N ASP A 67 10.64 -2.85 -21.24
CA ASP A 67 11.58 -3.89 -20.79
C ASP A 67 12.17 -3.65 -19.38
N GLY A 68 11.99 -2.44 -18.84
CA GLY A 68 12.49 -2.08 -17.51
C GLY A 68 13.95 -1.60 -17.53
N ARG A 69 14.57 -1.59 -16.35
CA ARG A 69 15.99 -1.23 -16.13
C ARG A 69 16.54 -1.83 -14.84
N PRO A 70 17.84 -2.16 -14.77
CA PRO A 70 18.48 -2.57 -13.53
C PRO A 70 18.58 -1.40 -12.53
N ALA A 71 18.82 -1.71 -11.26
CA ALA A 71 19.09 -0.71 -10.24
C ALA A 71 20.43 0.02 -10.49
N SER A 72 20.46 1.29 -10.07
CA SER A 72 21.68 2.08 -9.86
C SER A 72 21.59 2.71 -8.49
N LEU A 73 21.92 1.91 -7.47
CA LEU A 73 21.64 2.23 -6.07
C LEU A 73 22.49 3.40 -5.58
N GLU A 74 23.68 3.61 -6.13
CA GLU A 74 24.59 4.71 -5.74
C GLU A 74 23.98 6.08 -6.02
N VAL A 75 23.10 6.17 -7.02
CA VAL A 75 22.34 7.38 -7.36
C VAL A 75 20.87 7.31 -6.91
N GLY A 76 20.53 6.31 -6.09
CA GLY A 76 19.21 6.15 -5.50
C GLY A 76 18.12 5.66 -6.44
N GLN A 77 18.49 4.93 -7.50
CA GLN A 77 17.55 4.33 -8.44
C GLN A 77 17.44 2.82 -8.19
N GLY A 78 16.24 2.35 -7.84
CA GLY A 78 15.95 0.92 -7.72
C GLY A 78 15.69 0.24 -9.06
N THR A 79 15.56 -1.08 -9.04
CA THR A 79 15.20 -1.89 -10.20
C THR A 79 13.78 -1.54 -10.65
N VAL A 80 13.59 -1.44 -11.96
CA VAL A 80 12.26 -1.38 -12.58
C VAL A 80 12.09 -2.58 -13.48
N VAL A 81 11.07 -3.37 -13.20
CA VAL A 81 10.70 -4.53 -14.03
C VAL A 81 9.76 -4.05 -15.12
N GLY A 82 10.11 -4.35 -16.37
CA GLY A 82 9.26 -4.04 -17.52
C GLY A 82 8.07 -4.98 -17.62
N PHE A 83 6.89 -4.43 -17.95
CA PHE A 83 5.69 -5.24 -18.15
C PHE A 83 5.79 -6.29 -19.28
N ASN A 84 6.78 -6.18 -20.18
CA ASN A 84 7.05 -7.19 -21.20
C ASN A 84 7.51 -8.54 -20.58
N GLY A 85 8.14 -8.51 -19.40
CA GLY A 85 8.66 -9.71 -18.73
C GLY A 85 7.75 -10.32 -17.66
N VAL A 86 6.60 -9.69 -17.38
CA VAL A 86 5.69 -10.09 -16.28
C VAL A 86 4.22 -10.10 -16.75
N PRO A 87 3.84 -11.03 -17.64
CA PRO A 87 2.53 -11.04 -18.28
C PRO A 87 1.35 -11.11 -17.29
N HIS A 88 1.47 -11.83 -16.17
CA HIS A 88 0.37 -11.92 -15.19
C HIS A 88 0.19 -10.61 -14.43
N THR A 89 1.28 -9.97 -14.01
CA THR A 89 1.26 -8.66 -13.35
C THR A 89 0.71 -7.59 -14.28
N HIS A 90 1.11 -7.62 -15.56
CA HIS A 90 0.59 -6.71 -16.57
C HIS A 90 -0.91 -6.93 -16.80
N ALA A 91 -1.37 -8.19 -16.83
CA ALA A 91 -2.80 -8.50 -16.94
C ALA A 91 -3.61 -7.96 -15.74
N VAL A 92 -3.11 -8.10 -14.52
CA VAL A 92 -3.72 -7.51 -13.31
C VAL A 92 -3.79 -5.99 -13.43
N GLN A 93 -2.70 -5.34 -13.85
CA GLN A 93 -2.64 -3.89 -14.02
C GLN A 93 -3.68 -3.39 -15.03
N LYS A 94 -3.79 -4.04 -16.20
CA LYS A 94 -4.78 -3.71 -17.23
C LYS A 94 -6.20 -3.92 -16.73
N TYR A 95 -6.44 -5.02 -16.02
CA TYR A 95 -7.75 -5.33 -15.48
C TYR A 95 -8.20 -4.27 -14.48
N ILE A 96 -7.34 -3.90 -13.53
CA ILE A 96 -7.64 -2.86 -12.54
C ILE A 96 -7.88 -1.51 -13.24
N ALA A 97 -7.07 -1.14 -14.22
CA ALA A 97 -7.27 0.10 -14.98
C ALA A 97 -8.65 0.13 -15.68
N ARG A 98 -9.04 -0.97 -16.32
CA ARG A 98 -10.36 -1.11 -16.96
C ARG A 98 -11.51 -1.09 -15.96
N LEU A 99 -11.36 -1.74 -14.82
CA LEU A 99 -12.35 -1.74 -13.76
C LEU A 99 -12.60 -0.32 -13.22
N LEU A 100 -11.52 0.44 -12.99
CA LEU A 100 -11.62 1.83 -12.53
C LEU A 100 -12.24 2.73 -13.60
N ALA A 101 -11.88 2.56 -14.87
CA ALA A 101 -12.50 3.28 -15.97
C ALA A 101 -14.01 2.98 -16.07
N ALA A 102 -14.41 1.71 -15.95
CA ALA A 102 -15.82 1.29 -15.94
C ALA A 102 -16.59 1.84 -14.72
N ALA A 103 -15.90 2.05 -13.59
CA ALA A 103 -16.44 2.73 -12.41
C ALA A 103 -16.48 4.27 -12.53
N GLY A 104 -16.09 4.83 -13.68
CA GLY A 104 -16.16 6.27 -13.96
C GLY A 104 -14.93 7.06 -13.51
N VAL A 105 -13.81 6.41 -13.17
CA VAL A 105 -12.56 7.12 -12.87
C VAL A 105 -12.00 7.70 -14.18
N PRO A 106 -11.74 9.02 -14.26
CA PRO A 106 -11.28 9.63 -15.50
C PRO A 106 -9.93 9.08 -15.97
N ALA A 107 -9.77 8.91 -17.29
CA ALA A 107 -8.55 8.35 -17.88
C ALA A 107 -7.26 9.14 -17.55
N HIS A 108 -7.38 10.47 -17.36
CA HIS A 108 -6.25 11.31 -16.95
C HIS A 108 -5.83 11.07 -15.48
N VAL A 109 -6.69 10.43 -14.67
CA VAL A 109 -6.35 9.99 -13.31
C VAL A 109 -5.78 8.57 -13.37
N VAL A 110 -6.44 7.64 -14.08
CA VAL A 110 -6.01 6.24 -14.19
C VAL A 110 -6.11 5.76 -15.64
N SER A 111 -4.99 5.27 -16.16
CA SER A 111 -4.86 4.60 -17.44
C SER A 111 -3.71 3.59 -17.38
N GLU A 112 -3.58 2.74 -18.39
CA GLU A 112 -2.43 1.82 -18.46
C GLU A 112 -1.08 2.56 -18.44
N SER A 113 -1.01 3.78 -18.99
CA SER A 113 0.21 4.59 -19.04
C SER A 113 0.49 5.40 -17.77
N THR A 114 -0.53 5.66 -16.94
CA THR A 114 -0.39 6.42 -15.68
C THR A 114 -0.36 5.54 -14.45
N LEU A 115 -0.94 4.34 -14.49
CA LEU A 115 -0.98 3.42 -13.36
C LEU A 115 0.40 2.80 -13.13
N ARG A 116 1.04 3.20 -12.03
CA ARG A 116 2.32 2.65 -11.55
C ARG A 116 2.06 1.51 -10.58
N VAL A 117 2.90 0.48 -10.65
CA VAL A 117 2.82 -0.67 -9.75
C VAL A 117 4.10 -0.72 -8.92
N GLU A 118 3.92 -0.89 -7.61
CA GLU A 118 4.99 -1.10 -6.63
C GLU A 118 4.64 -2.33 -5.81
N THR A 119 5.52 -3.33 -5.81
CA THR A 119 5.37 -4.52 -4.97
C THR A 119 6.17 -4.34 -3.70
N ASN A 120 5.56 -4.72 -2.57
CA ASN A 120 6.24 -4.83 -1.28
C ASN A 120 6.27 -6.30 -0.84
N VAL A 121 7.47 -6.86 -0.73
CA VAL A 121 7.70 -8.27 -0.40
C VAL A 121 8.03 -8.41 1.08
N TYR A 122 7.23 -9.20 1.79
CA TYR A 122 7.35 -9.46 3.22
C TYR A 122 7.72 -10.94 3.42
N MET A 123 9.00 -11.22 3.60
CA MET A 123 9.54 -12.58 3.71
C MET A 123 9.18 -13.26 5.03
N ASP A 124 9.11 -12.49 6.11
CA ASP A 124 8.75 -12.95 7.45
C ASP A 124 7.59 -12.10 7.97
N PRO A 125 6.32 -12.55 7.87
CA PRO A 125 5.15 -11.80 8.32
C PRO A 125 5.17 -11.42 9.81
N GLN A 126 5.97 -12.11 10.63
CA GLN A 126 6.13 -11.81 12.06
C GLN A 126 7.14 -10.70 12.33
N LYS A 127 8.02 -10.39 11.37
CA LYS A 127 9.07 -9.38 11.52
C LYS A 127 9.02 -8.24 10.52
N ASN A 128 8.39 -8.45 9.37
CA ASN A 128 8.32 -7.50 8.27
C ASN A 128 7.03 -6.68 8.35
N GLY A 129 7.06 -5.52 7.72
CA GLY A 129 5.93 -4.60 7.72
C GLY A 129 6.33 -3.19 7.30
N ILE A 130 5.35 -2.30 7.40
CA ILE A 130 5.47 -0.88 7.12
C ILE A 130 4.65 -0.12 8.15
N GLY A 131 5.27 0.86 8.80
CA GLY A 131 4.63 1.65 9.85
C GLY A 131 3.57 2.60 9.29
N PHE A 132 2.87 3.30 10.18
CA PHE A 132 1.81 4.23 9.83
C PHE A 132 2.29 5.36 8.91
N HIS A 133 1.76 5.39 7.69
CA HIS A 133 2.05 6.37 6.66
C HIS A 133 0.80 6.64 5.81
N GLY A 134 0.92 7.57 4.87
CA GLY A 134 -0.02 7.72 3.76
C GLY A 134 0.75 7.85 2.45
N ASP A 135 0.03 7.72 1.34
CA ASP A 135 0.57 7.80 -0.01
C ASP A 135 0.49 9.23 -0.55
N THR A 136 1.44 10.09 -0.18
CA THR A 136 1.41 11.53 -0.51
C THR A 136 1.13 11.83 -1.98
N GLU A 137 1.72 11.07 -2.89
CA GLU A 137 1.70 11.34 -4.33
C GLU A 137 0.50 10.68 -5.04
N ARG A 138 -0.31 9.88 -4.35
CA ARG A 138 -1.33 9.02 -4.96
C ARG A 138 -2.74 9.41 -4.53
N ARG A 139 -3.61 9.65 -5.51
CA ARG A 139 -5.04 9.97 -5.28
C ARG A 139 -5.95 8.75 -5.31
N VAL A 140 -5.55 7.73 -6.07
CA VAL A 140 -6.22 6.43 -6.17
C VAL A 140 -5.20 5.37 -5.83
N VAL A 141 -5.48 4.56 -4.81
CA VAL A 141 -4.61 3.44 -4.41
C VAL A 141 -5.44 2.17 -4.41
N VAL A 142 -4.98 1.21 -5.20
CA VAL A 142 -5.51 -0.16 -5.23
C VAL A 142 -4.39 -1.08 -4.79
N GLY A 143 -4.64 -1.85 -3.74
CA GLY A 143 -3.69 -2.84 -3.27
C GLY A 143 -4.18 -4.25 -3.56
N VAL A 144 -3.23 -5.10 -3.89
CA VAL A 144 -3.44 -6.53 -4.12
C VAL A 144 -2.60 -7.29 -3.11
N ARG A 145 -3.21 -8.25 -2.41
CA ARG A 145 -2.50 -9.15 -1.52
C ARG A 145 -2.25 -10.47 -2.23
N LEU A 146 -0.97 -10.80 -2.41
CA LEU A 146 -0.53 -12.08 -2.96
C LEU A 146 0.10 -12.93 -1.84
N GLY A 147 0.11 -14.25 -2.05
CA GLY A 147 0.74 -15.23 -1.17
C GLY A 147 0.72 -16.62 -1.80
N LEU A 148 1.75 -17.43 -1.53
CA LEU A 148 1.87 -18.79 -2.06
C LEU A 148 1.09 -19.85 -1.24
N SER A 149 0.63 -19.49 -0.04
CA SER A 149 -0.21 -20.34 0.81
C SER A 149 -1.50 -19.61 1.14
N ARG A 150 -2.63 -20.34 1.20
CA ARG A 150 -3.96 -19.80 1.48
C ARG A 150 -4.07 -19.16 2.88
N GLU A 151 -3.19 -19.59 3.77
CA GLU A 151 -3.08 -19.16 5.16
C GLU A 151 -2.25 -17.88 5.30
N ALA A 152 -1.54 -17.44 4.24
CA ALA A 152 -0.70 -16.25 4.24
C ALA A 152 -1.57 -14.97 4.36
N ARG A 153 -1.89 -14.61 5.60
CA ARG A 153 -2.68 -13.42 5.95
C ARG A 153 -1.77 -12.32 6.47
N MET A 154 -2.08 -11.08 6.10
CA MET A 154 -1.40 -9.90 6.62
C MET A 154 -2.42 -8.80 6.94
N PRO A 155 -2.40 -8.22 8.15
CA PRO A 155 -3.28 -7.12 8.48
C PRO A 155 -2.82 -5.84 7.78
N ILE A 156 -3.78 -5.04 7.34
CA ILE A 156 -3.63 -3.60 7.16
C ILE A 156 -4.46 -2.89 8.23
N VAL A 157 -3.86 -1.90 8.89
CA VAL A 157 -4.45 -1.18 10.02
C VAL A 157 -4.54 0.29 9.67
N PHE A 158 -5.71 0.88 9.83
CA PHE A 158 -5.98 2.30 9.62
C PHE A 158 -6.22 2.99 10.95
N ARG A 159 -5.53 4.11 11.17
CA ARG A 159 -5.56 4.87 12.42
C ARG A 159 -5.61 6.37 12.17
N TRP A 160 -6.42 7.06 12.96
CA TRP A 160 -6.54 8.52 12.92
C TRP A 160 -5.43 9.21 13.70
N TYR A 161 -4.91 10.29 13.14
CA TYR A 161 -3.89 11.14 13.72
C TYR A 161 -4.27 12.62 13.59
N ASN A 162 -3.97 13.42 14.61
CA ASN A 162 -4.05 14.89 14.54
C ASN A 162 -2.78 15.50 15.17
N GLY A 163 -2.14 16.44 14.48
CA GLY A 163 -0.86 17.00 14.95
C GLY A 163 0.26 15.97 15.14
N GLY A 164 0.19 14.82 14.47
CA GLY A 164 1.14 13.71 14.63
C GLY A 164 0.87 12.78 15.82
N ARG A 165 -0.18 13.05 16.62
CA ARG A 165 -0.61 12.20 17.73
C ARG A 165 -1.78 11.32 17.31
N VAL A 166 -1.87 10.12 17.89
CA VAL A 166 -3.02 9.22 17.71
C VAL A 166 -4.28 9.87 18.29
N MET A 167 -5.40 9.71 17.60
CA MET A 167 -6.73 10.13 18.09
C MET A 167 -7.41 8.93 18.75
N GLU A 168 -7.22 8.78 20.07
CA GLU A 168 -7.63 7.61 20.86
C GLU A 168 -9.15 7.42 20.95
N GLU A 169 -9.91 8.46 20.69
CA GLU A 169 -11.37 8.44 20.59
C GLU A 169 -11.89 7.64 19.38
N PHE A 170 -11.00 7.29 18.43
CA PHE A 170 -11.31 6.43 17.29
C PHE A 170 -10.64 5.07 17.43
N GLU A 171 -11.41 4.01 17.22
CA GLU A 171 -10.87 2.67 17.09
C GLU A 171 -10.06 2.51 15.79
N ASP A 172 -8.97 1.76 15.88
CA ASP A 172 -8.25 1.29 14.70
C ASP A 172 -9.16 0.40 13.86
N ARG A 173 -9.14 0.59 12.54
CA ARG A 173 -9.78 -0.33 11.60
C ARG A 173 -8.75 -1.32 11.09
N VAL A 174 -8.94 -2.59 11.44
CA VAL A 174 -8.04 -3.69 11.06
C VAL A 174 -8.72 -4.54 9.99
N ILE A 175 -8.05 -4.72 8.86
CA ILE A 175 -8.50 -5.59 7.77
C ILE A 175 -7.45 -6.67 7.57
N ASN A 176 -7.82 -7.92 7.87
CA ASN A 176 -6.98 -9.08 7.56
C ASN A 176 -7.13 -9.43 6.07
N LEU A 177 -6.08 -9.19 5.29
CA LEU A 177 -6.04 -9.49 3.86
C LEU A 177 -5.38 -10.85 3.63
N GLY A 178 -5.96 -11.67 2.76
CA GLY A 178 -5.37 -12.92 2.31
C GLY A 178 -4.99 -12.94 0.84
N PRO A 179 -4.39 -14.04 0.38
CA PRO A 179 -3.99 -14.19 -1.01
C PRO A 179 -5.20 -14.05 -1.93
N GLY A 180 -5.05 -13.26 -2.97
CA GLY A 180 -6.10 -12.99 -3.94
C GLY A 180 -6.99 -11.80 -3.58
N ASP A 181 -6.95 -11.28 -2.35
CA ASP A 181 -7.76 -10.12 -1.97
C ASP A 181 -7.26 -8.85 -2.69
N VAL A 182 -8.21 -8.06 -3.21
CA VAL A 182 -7.96 -6.71 -3.72
C VAL A 182 -8.70 -5.71 -2.84
N TYR A 183 -8.07 -4.56 -2.60
CA TYR A 183 -8.70 -3.48 -1.85
C TYR A 183 -8.49 -2.13 -2.54
N PHE A 184 -9.53 -1.30 -2.48
CA PHE A 184 -9.57 0.03 -3.05
C PHE A 184 -9.69 1.03 -1.91
N MET A 185 -8.81 2.03 -1.92
CA MET A 185 -8.84 3.11 -0.95
C MET A 185 -9.42 4.36 -1.60
N SER A 186 -10.38 5.00 -0.92
CA SER A 186 -10.68 6.41 -1.18
C SER A 186 -9.43 7.28 -0.98
N GLU A 187 -9.42 8.48 -1.57
CA GLU A 187 -8.30 9.43 -1.42
C GLU A 187 -7.95 9.68 0.07
N LYS A 188 -8.98 9.74 0.94
CA LYS A 188 -8.76 9.90 2.38
C LYS A 188 -8.14 8.67 3.04
N ALA A 189 -8.53 7.46 2.64
CA ALA A 189 -7.97 6.20 3.15
C ALA A 189 -6.53 5.95 2.67
N ALA A 190 -6.20 6.38 1.44
CA ALA A 190 -4.84 6.38 0.93
C ALA A 190 -3.93 7.31 1.75
N GLY A 191 -4.52 8.33 2.39
CA GLY A 191 -3.79 9.26 3.25
C GLY A 191 -2.90 10.20 2.45
N SER A 192 -3.34 10.65 1.27
CA SER A 192 -2.62 11.65 0.47
C SER A 192 -2.28 12.92 1.26
N ASP A 193 -3.10 13.21 2.29
CA ASP A 193 -2.95 14.36 3.17
C ASP A 193 -2.19 14.10 4.48
N TRP A 194 -1.58 12.92 4.67
CA TRP A 194 -1.02 12.48 5.96
C TRP A 194 0.08 13.38 6.57
N ARG A 195 0.75 14.17 5.73
CA ARG A 195 1.77 15.15 6.15
C ARG A 195 1.17 16.47 6.64
N ARG A 196 -0.14 16.70 6.49
CA ARG A 196 -0.82 17.90 6.98
C ARG A 196 -1.08 17.77 8.47
N THR A 197 -0.35 18.54 9.28
CA THR A 197 -0.41 18.46 10.74
C THR A 197 -1.60 19.19 11.36
N LYS A 198 -2.22 20.13 10.63
CA LYS A 198 -3.32 20.98 11.12
C LYS A 198 -4.72 20.37 10.97
N ILE A 199 -4.83 19.17 10.39
CA ILE A 199 -6.10 18.48 10.18
C ILE A 199 -6.00 17.02 10.63
N PRO A 200 -7.12 16.36 10.94
CA PRO A 200 -7.15 14.93 11.12
C PRO A 200 -6.70 14.21 9.84
N THR A 201 -5.79 13.25 10.00
CA THR A 201 -5.23 12.42 8.91
C THR A 201 -5.45 10.95 9.22
N LEU A 202 -5.84 10.18 8.21
CA LEU A 202 -5.92 8.73 8.32
C LEU A 202 -4.63 8.16 7.76
N ARG A 203 -3.97 7.30 8.54
CA ARG A 203 -2.72 6.64 8.15
C ARG A 203 -2.92 5.14 8.20
N HIS A 204 -2.18 4.42 7.36
CA HIS A 204 -2.23 2.97 7.34
C HIS A 204 -0.85 2.33 7.56
N ALA A 205 -0.87 1.17 8.20
CA ALA A 205 0.28 0.33 8.49
C ALA A 205 -0.04 -1.12 8.11
N ALA A 206 0.97 -1.94 7.81
CA ALA A 206 0.76 -3.36 7.51
C ALA A 206 1.86 -4.25 8.07
N GLY A 207 1.51 -5.50 8.35
CA GLY A 207 2.46 -6.54 8.79
C GLY A 207 2.52 -6.73 10.30
N ALA A 208 3.71 -7.06 10.80
CA ALA A 208 3.95 -7.44 12.19
C ALA A 208 3.49 -6.38 13.21
N SER A 209 3.17 -6.81 14.44
CA SER A 209 2.66 -5.96 15.52
C SER A 209 3.54 -4.73 15.78
N LYS A 210 4.87 -4.83 15.67
CA LYS A 210 5.77 -3.69 15.84
C LYS A 210 5.55 -2.54 14.85
N TYR A 211 4.89 -2.80 13.71
CA TYR A 211 4.51 -1.78 12.72
C TYR A 211 3.07 -1.32 12.89
N THR A 212 2.16 -2.24 13.25
CA THR A 212 0.71 -1.99 13.30
C THR A 212 0.21 -1.53 14.66
N GLN A 213 1.00 -1.70 15.72
CA GLN A 213 0.69 -1.26 17.09
C GLN A 213 1.60 -0.12 17.57
N ALA A 214 2.55 0.33 16.76
CA ALA A 214 3.49 1.41 17.12
C ALA A 214 2.77 2.71 17.49
N GLY A 215 3.30 3.43 18.50
CA GLY A 215 2.83 4.76 18.89
C GLY A 215 1.51 4.79 19.66
N ARG A 216 1.09 3.64 20.22
CA ARG A 216 0.24 3.59 21.41
C ARG A 216 1.11 3.77 22.66
#